data_AF-A0A845FQ95-F1
#
_entry.id   AF-A0A845FQ95-F1
#
_cell.length_a   1.000
_cell.length_b   1.000
_cell.length_c   1.000
_cell.angle_alpha   90.00
_cell.angle_beta   90.00
_cell.angle_gamma   90.00
#
_symmetry.space_group_name_H-M   'P 1'
#
loop_
_entity.id
_entity.type
_entity.pdbx_description
1 polymer ?
#
loop_
_entity_poly.entity_id
_entity_poly.type
_entity_poly.pdbx_seq_one_letter_code
_entity_poly.pdbx_strand_id
1 'polypeptide(L)'
;MVVRSLLAQGEAALEADKLLQPEANNAFDRFQAVLLLQPDNQQAQSGLKQISARYAQLARDALAHSKLTIAREYARSAELVDPDSPLLPELQVAIARAAAQQARATKELEFPLALTALNQRDAEQLPVLAELVARVRESHESLLIVARNDAEGRWVYQQLRNYAEGYRIRGDIKVGPQPHIVVLPPID
;
A
#
# COMPACT_ATOMS: atom_id res chain seq x y z
N MET A 1 -35.09 -31.19 2.53
CA MET A 1 -34.11 -31.40 1.43
C MET A 1 -33.36 -30.12 1.04
N VAL A 2 -34.01 -28.96 1.01
CA VAL A 2 -33.40 -27.68 0.57
C VAL A 2 -32.17 -27.26 1.40
N VAL A 3 -32.26 -27.20 2.74
CA VAL A 3 -31.13 -26.80 3.61
C VAL A 3 -29.88 -27.65 3.39
N ARG A 4 -30.04 -28.99 3.35
CA ARG A 4 -28.91 -29.91 3.10
C ARG A 4 -28.25 -29.67 1.74
N SER A 5 -29.04 -29.35 0.71
CA SER A 5 -28.52 -29.02 -0.61
C SER A 5 -27.76 -27.69 -0.61
N LEU A 6 -28.29 -26.65 0.05
CA LEU A 6 -27.63 -25.35 0.18
C LEU A 6 -26.30 -25.44 0.93
N LEU A 7 -26.26 -26.20 2.04
CA LEU A 7 -25.03 -26.46 2.78
C LEU A 7 -23.97 -27.11 1.88
N ALA A 8 -24.33 -28.20 1.18
CA ALA A 8 -23.41 -28.89 0.27
C ALA A 8 -22.91 -27.97 -0.87
N GLN A 9 -23.76 -27.08 -1.39
CA GLN A 9 -23.35 -26.08 -2.39
C GLN A 9 -22.43 -25.01 -1.79
N GLY A 10 -22.69 -24.58 -0.55
CA GLY A 10 -21.86 -23.62 0.19
C GLY A 10 -20.47 -24.18 0.43
N GLU A 11 -20.36 -25.40 0.95
CA GLU A 11 -19.08 -26.10 1.12
C GLU A 11 -18.34 -26.25 -0.22
N ALA A 12 -19.02 -26.70 -1.28
CA ALA A 12 -18.38 -26.85 -2.59
C ALA A 12 -17.89 -25.51 -3.18
N ALA A 13 -18.62 -24.41 -2.93
CA ALA A 13 -18.20 -23.08 -3.34
C ALA A 13 -17.01 -22.56 -2.51
N LEU A 14 -16.98 -22.86 -1.21
CA LEU A 14 -15.87 -22.52 -0.31
C LEU A 14 -14.58 -23.21 -0.75
N GLU A 15 -14.63 -24.51 -1.01
CA GLU A 15 -13.48 -25.29 -1.51
C GLU A 15 -12.97 -24.81 -2.87
N ALA A 16 -13.86 -24.22 -3.68
CA ALA A 16 -13.52 -23.64 -4.97
C ALA A 16 -13.10 -22.16 -4.91
N ASP A 17 -12.88 -21.60 -3.71
CA ASP A 17 -12.59 -20.17 -3.47
C ASP A 17 -13.65 -19.20 -4.05
N LYS A 18 -14.87 -19.68 -4.29
CA LYS A 18 -16.01 -18.84 -4.67
C LYS A 18 -16.64 -18.26 -3.42
N LEU A 19 -15.92 -17.35 -2.77
CA LEU A 19 -16.23 -16.87 -1.41
C LEU A 19 -17.41 -15.88 -1.38
N LEU A 20 -17.21 -14.69 -1.95
CA LEU A 20 -18.23 -13.65 -2.17
C LEU A 20 -18.54 -13.43 -3.66
N GLN A 21 -17.78 -14.08 -4.54
CA GLN A 21 -17.92 -13.95 -5.99
C GLN A 21 -17.93 -15.33 -6.65
N PRO A 22 -18.63 -15.48 -7.79
CA PRO A 22 -19.54 -14.51 -8.41
C PRO A 22 -20.84 -14.31 -7.58
N GLU A 23 -21.55 -13.21 -7.81
CA GLU A 23 -22.85 -12.95 -7.18
C GLU A 23 -23.85 -14.09 -7.43
N ALA A 24 -24.70 -14.38 -6.45
CA ALA A 24 -25.71 -15.44 -6.45
C ALA A 24 -25.17 -16.88 -6.59
N ASN A 25 -23.86 -17.06 -6.68
CA ASN A 25 -23.21 -18.35 -6.86
C ASN A 25 -21.86 -18.45 -6.15
N ASN A 26 -21.87 -18.09 -4.86
CA ASN A 26 -20.74 -18.16 -3.96
C ASN A 26 -21.15 -18.80 -2.62
N ALA A 27 -20.15 -19.12 -1.80
CA ALA A 27 -20.30 -19.80 -0.52
C ALA A 27 -21.11 -18.96 0.47
N PHE A 28 -20.85 -17.64 0.53
CA PHE A 28 -21.54 -16.72 1.42
C PHE A 28 -23.04 -16.71 1.18
N ASP A 29 -23.48 -16.58 -0.07
CA ASP A 29 -24.90 -16.56 -0.45
C ASP A 29 -25.61 -17.87 -0.06
N ARG A 30 -24.92 -19.01 -0.21
CA ARG A 30 -25.48 -20.32 0.14
C ARG A 30 -25.63 -20.48 1.65
N PHE A 31 -24.63 -20.09 2.43
CA PHE A 31 -24.71 -20.14 3.89
C PHE A 31 -25.72 -19.12 4.44
N GLN A 32 -25.78 -17.91 3.89
CA GLN A 32 -26.80 -16.92 4.26
C GLN A 32 -28.21 -17.41 3.94
N ALA A 33 -28.43 -18.05 2.79
CA ALA A 33 -29.72 -18.65 2.47
C ALA A 33 -30.11 -19.75 3.48
N VAL A 34 -29.16 -20.51 4.01
CA VAL A 34 -29.43 -21.46 5.11
C VAL A 34 -29.83 -20.72 6.38
N LEU A 35 -29.13 -19.65 6.75
CA LEU A 35 -29.44 -18.88 7.97
C LEU A 35 -30.79 -18.15 7.90
N LEU A 36 -31.23 -17.74 6.70
CA LEU A 36 -32.58 -17.22 6.49
C LEU A 36 -33.67 -18.26 6.78
N LEU A 37 -33.40 -19.55 6.52
CA LEU A 37 -34.32 -20.66 6.78
C LEU A 37 -34.18 -21.22 8.21
N GLN A 38 -32.95 -21.20 8.74
CA GLN A 38 -32.56 -21.75 10.03
C GLN A 38 -31.50 -20.86 10.68
N PRO A 39 -31.91 -19.81 11.43
CA PRO A 39 -30.98 -18.84 12.02
C PRO A 39 -29.90 -19.45 12.92
N ASP A 40 -30.22 -20.55 13.61
CA ASP A 40 -29.33 -21.22 14.55
C ASP A 40 -28.50 -22.36 13.92
N ASN A 41 -28.48 -22.46 12.58
CA ASN A 41 -27.77 -23.54 11.88
C ASN A 41 -26.25 -23.40 12.05
N GLN A 42 -25.70 -24.25 12.92
CA GLN A 42 -24.28 -24.24 13.28
C GLN A 42 -23.34 -24.48 12.08
N GLN A 43 -23.75 -25.28 11.11
CA GLN A 43 -22.92 -25.56 9.93
C GLN A 43 -22.79 -24.32 9.05
N ALA A 44 -23.90 -23.61 8.80
CA ALA A 44 -23.86 -22.36 8.03
C ALA A 44 -23.08 -21.25 8.75
N GLN A 45 -23.26 -21.11 10.08
CA GLN A 45 -22.46 -20.18 10.89
C GLN A 45 -20.96 -20.52 10.83
N SER A 46 -20.60 -21.80 10.89
CA SER A 46 -19.22 -22.25 10.71
C SER A 46 -18.68 -21.93 9.30
N GLY A 47 -19.50 -22.13 8.26
CA GLY A 47 -19.15 -21.80 6.88
C GLY A 47 -18.80 -20.31 6.71
N LEU A 48 -19.58 -19.40 7.29
CA LEU A 48 -19.26 -17.96 7.29
C LEU A 48 -17.94 -17.65 8.00
N LYS A 49 -17.69 -18.28 9.16
CA LYS A 49 -16.39 -18.14 9.87
C LYS A 49 -15.22 -18.62 9.01
N GLN A 50 -15.38 -19.72 8.29
CA GLN A 50 -14.35 -20.24 7.38
C GLN A 50 -14.09 -19.29 6.20
N ILE A 51 -15.13 -18.69 5.63
CA ILE A 51 -14.98 -17.65 4.59
C ILE A 51 -14.19 -16.46 5.13
N SER A 52 -14.54 -15.94 6.32
CA SER A 52 -13.81 -14.83 6.94
C SER A 52 -12.34 -15.18 7.20
N ALA A 53 -12.08 -16.38 7.73
CA ALA A 53 -10.72 -16.89 7.95
C ALA A 53 -9.93 -17.01 6.63
N ARG A 54 -10.57 -17.42 5.53
CA ARG A 54 -9.95 -17.50 4.20
C ARG A 54 -9.54 -16.12 3.70
N TYR A 55 -10.41 -15.12 3.79
CA TYR A 55 -10.05 -13.74 3.44
C TYR A 55 -8.96 -13.16 4.34
N ALA A 56 -8.99 -13.44 5.64
CA ALA A 56 -7.91 -13.03 6.53
C ALA A 56 -6.56 -13.64 6.14
N GLN A 57 -6.55 -14.90 5.66
CA GLN A 57 -5.35 -15.52 5.12
C GLN A 57 -4.87 -14.83 3.84
N LEU A 58 -5.76 -14.59 2.88
CA LEU A 58 -5.43 -13.87 1.64
C LEU A 58 -4.86 -12.47 1.92
N ALA A 59 -5.41 -11.79 2.93
CA ALA A 59 -4.90 -10.49 3.37
C ALA A 59 -3.47 -10.58 3.91
N ARG A 60 -3.17 -11.59 4.75
CA ARG A 60 -1.81 -11.84 5.25
C ARG A 60 -0.84 -12.19 4.12
N ASP A 61 -1.25 -13.01 3.17
CA ASP A 61 -0.43 -13.35 2.00
C ASP A 61 -0.15 -12.11 1.14
N ALA A 62 -1.14 -11.23 0.95
CA ALA A 62 -0.94 -9.96 0.26
C ALA A 62 0.05 -9.04 1.00
N LEU A 63 -0.01 -8.99 2.34
CA LEU A 63 0.98 -8.24 3.15
C LEU A 63 2.39 -8.80 2.99
N ALA A 64 2.56 -10.12 2.98
CA ALA A 64 3.86 -10.78 2.77
C ALA A 64 4.50 -10.42 1.42
N HIS A 65 3.69 -10.08 0.42
CA HIS A 65 4.12 -9.61 -0.90
C HIS A 65 4.09 -8.08 -1.05
N SER A 66 4.00 -7.33 0.05
CA SER A 66 3.92 -5.85 0.09
C SER A 66 2.74 -5.25 -0.70
N LYS A 67 1.68 -6.03 -0.94
CA LYS A 67 0.47 -5.61 -1.66
C LYS A 67 -0.56 -5.02 -0.68
N LEU A 68 -0.23 -3.88 -0.09
CA LEU A 68 -1.02 -3.26 0.99
C LEU A 68 -2.47 -2.95 0.61
N THR A 69 -2.72 -2.46 -0.61
CA THR A 69 -4.09 -2.16 -1.08
C THR A 69 -4.94 -3.43 -1.15
N ILE A 70 -4.41 -4.49 -1.76
CA ILE A 70 -5.09 -5.79 -1.88
C ILE A 70 -5.33 -6.40 -0.49
N ALA A 71 -4.36 -6.29 0.43
CA ALA A 71 -4.53 -6.76 1.80
C ALA A 71 -5.70 -6.09 2.52
N ARG A 72 -5.90 -4.77 2.32
CA ARG A 72 -7.03 -4.03 2.88
C ARG A 72 -8.36 -4.45 2.28
N GLU A 73 -8.40 -4.72 0.98
CA GLU A 73 -9.60 -5.21 0.31
C GLU A 73 -10.02 -6.58 0.86
N TYR A 74 -9.09 -7.52 0.99
CA TYR A 74 -9.37 -8.82 1.59
C TYR A 74 -9.78 -8.71 3.07
N ALA A 75 -9.13 -7.83 3.85
CA ALA A 75 -9.55 -7.60 5.25
C ALA A 75 -10.98 -7.07 5.35
N ARG A 76 -11.38 -6.16 4.44
CA ARG A 76 -12.77 -5.67 4.36
C ARG A 76 -13.74 -6.79 4.00
N SER A 77 -13.36 -7.71 3.11
CA SER A 77 -14.17 -8.90 2.81
C SER A 77 -14.30 -9.84 4.00
N ALA A 78 -13.24 -10.04 4.80
CA ALA A 78 -13.30 -10.83 6.03
C ALA A 78 -14.25 -10.22 7.07
N GLU A 79 -14.17 -8.89 7.25
CA GLU A 79 -15.03 -8.11 8.15
C GLU A 79 -16.49 -8.09 7.70
N LEU A 80 -16.75 -7.99 6.40
CA LEU A 80 -18.11 -8.06 5.86
C LEU A 80 -18.80 -9.39 6.16
N VAL A 81 -18.03 -10.48 6.16
CA VAL A 81 -18.55 -11.84 6.35
C VAL A 81 -18.78 -12.17 7.82
N ASP A 82 -17.82 -11.80 8.67
CA ASP A 82 -17.87 -12.04 10.13
C ASP A 82 -17.25 -10.84 10.86
N PRO A 83 -18.07 -9.80 11.16
CA PRO A 83 -17.60 -8.58 11.82
C PRO A 83 -17.05 -8.81 13.22
N ASP A 84 -17.49 -9.88 13.88
CA ASP A 84 -17.10 -10.25 15.25
C ASP A 84 -15.94 -11.26 15.27
N SER A 85 -15.32 -11.53 14.10
CA SER A 85 -14.24 -12.48 13.99
C SER A 85 -13.05 -12.08 14.86
N PRO A 86 -12.53 -12.98 15.71
CA PRO A 86 -11.38 -12.69 16.58
C PRO A 86 -10.08 -12.48 15.78
N LEU A 87 -10.07 -12.76 14.48
CA LEU A 87 -8.92 -12.57 13.59
C LEU A 87 -8.75 -11.12 13.13
N LEU A 88 -9.82 -10.31 13.16
CA LEU A 88 -9.79 -8.94 12.62
C LEU A 88 -8.85 -8.01 13.38
N PRO A 89 -8.81 -7.98 14.73
CA PRO A 89 -7.94 -7.05 15.45
C PRO A 89 -6.46 -7.27 15.11
N GLU A 90 -6.00 -8.52 15.08
CA GLU A 90 -4.63 -8.86 14.72
C GLU A 90 -4.31 -8.48 13.26
N LEU A 91 -5.25 -8.72 12.34
CA LEU A 91 -5.09 -8.36 10.93
C LEU A 91 -5.01 -6.85 10.73
N GLN A 92 -5.84 -6.07 11.44
CA GLN A 92 -5.80 -4.60 11.40
C GLN A 92 -4.45 -4.05 11.89
N VAL A 93 -3.91 -4.61 12.98
CA VAL A 93 -2.57 -4.26 13.48
C VAL A 93 -1.49 -4.56 12.45
N ALA A 94 -1.55 -5.73 11.79
CA ALA A 94 -0.60 -6.10 10.75
C ALA A 94 -0.64 -5.13 9.56
N ILE A 95 -1.84 -4.76 9.09
CA ILE A 95 -2.04 -3.78 8.02
C ILE A 95 -1.50 -2.40 8.42
N ALA A 96 -1.79 -1.95 9.65
CA ALA A 96 -1.33 -0.65 10.13
C ALA A 96 0.20 -0.59 10.20
N ARG A 97 0.85 -1.65 10.68
CA ARG A 97 2.31 -1.77 10.71
C ARG A 97 2.91 -1.74 9.30
N ALA A 98 2.36 -2.51 8.37
CA ALA A 98 2.82 -2.52 6.98
C ALA A 98 2.64 -1.14 6.32
N ALA A 99 1.53 -0.46 6.58
CA ALA A 99 1.29 0.89 6.09
C ALA A 99 2.29 1.91 6.65
N ALA A 100 2.58 1.85 7.95
CA ALA A 100 3.56 2.72 8.57
C ALA A 100 4.97 2.47 8.04
N GLN A 101 5.35 1.21 7.82
CA GLN A 101 6.63 0.84 7.22
C GLN A 101 6.75 1.36 5.78
N GLN A 102 5.72 1.16 4.97
CA GLN A 102 5.72 1.66 3.59
C GLN A 102 5.78 3.19 3.55
N ALA A 103 4.99 3.88 4.39
CA ALA A 103 5.01 5.34 4.47
C ALA A 103 6.37 5.88 4.94
N ARG A 104 7.02 5.19 5.90
CA ARG A 104 8.36 5.52 6.35
C ARG A 104 9.39 5.31 5.23
N ALA A 105 9.34 4.19 4.52
CA ALA A 105 10.23 3.92 3.39
C ALA A 105 10.09 4.98 2.28
N THR A 106 8.85 5.37 1.93
CA THR A 106 8.63 6.47 0.97
C THR A 106 9.20 7.78 1.49
N LYS A 107 8.98 8.11 2.77
CA LYS A 107 9.51 9.33 3.38
C LYS A 107 11.05 9.35 3.41
N GLU A 108 11.71 8.21 3.56
CA GLU A 108 13.18 8.09 3.51
C GLU A 108 13.75 8.31 2.10
N LEU A 109 12.91 8.29 1.07
CA LEU A 109 13.27 8.65 -0.31
C LEU A 109 12.92 10.11 -0.66
N GLU A 110 12.14 10.80 0.19
CA GLU A 110 11.70 12.18 -0.03
C GLU A 110 12.47 13.17 0.86
N PHE A 111 13.05 14.17 0.23
CA PHE A 111 13.93 15.15 0.84
C PHE A 111 13.31 16.54 0.67
N PRO A 112 12.54 17.03 1.66
CA PRO A 112 11.84 18.31 1.55
C PRO A 112 12.82 19.47 1.44
N LEU A 113 12.50 20.45 0.58
CA LEU A 113 13.30 21.66 0.40
C LEU A 113 12.68 22.82 1.19
N ALA A 114 13.49 23.49 1.99
CA ALA A 114 13.03 24.62 2.80
C ALA A 114 12.61 25.79 1.90
N LEU A 115 11.34 26.22 2.01
CA LEU A 115 10.80 27.31 1.18
C LEU A 115 11.56 28.62 1.36
N THR A 116 12.06 28.90 2.56
CA THR A 116 12.87 30.10 2.85
C THR A 116 14.15 30.11 2.03
N ALA A 117 14.88 28.99 2.02
CA ALA A 117 16.10 28.82 1.25
C ALA A 117 15.85 28.98 -0.26
N LEU A 118 14.74 28.41 -0.76
CA LEU A 118 14.35 28.54 -2.18
C LEU A 118 14.00 29.98 -2.56
N ASN A 119 13.24 30.69 -1.70
CA ASN A 119 12.87 32.08 -1.93
C ASN A 119 14.09 33.00 -1.92
N GLN A 120 15.04 32.75 -1.01
CA GLN A 120 16.27 33.53 -0.86
C GLN A 120 17.36 33.12 -1.86
N ARG A 121 17.18 32.00 -2.56
CA ARG A 121 18.21 31.35 -3.40
C ARG A 121 19.51 31.15 -2.62
N ASP A 122 19.38 30.71 -1.38
CA ASP A 122 20.48 30.46 -0.47
C ASP A 122 20.67 28.94 -0.32
N ALA A 123 21.72 28.41 -0.95
CA ALA A 123 22.02 26.99 -0.93
C ALA A 123 22.59 26.52 0.43
N GLU A 124 23.16 27.42 1.23
CA GLU A 124 23.72 27.07 2.55
C GLU A 124 22.61 26.63 3.53
N GLN A 125 21.38 27.09 3.29
CA GLN A 125 20.18 26.67 4.02
C GLN A 125 19.57 25.35 3.51
N LEU A 126 20.22 24.66 2.57
CA LEU A 126 19.80 23.35 2.05
C LEU A 126 20.91 22.30 2.25
N PRO A 127 21.27 21.95 3.51
CA PRO A 127 22.34 20.98 3.79
C PRO A 127 22.10 19.61 3.14
N VAL A 128 20.82 19.28 2.92
CA VAL A 128 20.36 18.05 2.27
C VAL A 128 20.93 17.86 0.85
N LEU A 129 21.29 18.94 0.14
CA LEU A 129 21.81 18.82 -1.23
C LEU A 129 23.18 18.14 -1.25
N ALA A 130 24.06 18.47 -0.30
CA ALA A 130 25.39 17.86 -0.23
C ALA A 130 25.29 16.36 0.13
N GLU A 131 24.44 16.01 1.10
CA GLU A 131 24.18 14.62 1.49
C GLU A 131 23.60 13.80 0.34
N LEU A 132 22.63 14.36 -0.38
CA LEU A 132 22.02 13.71 -1.55
C LEU A 132 23.05 13.45 -2.65
N VAL A 133 23.93 14.42 -2.92
CA VAL A 133 24.99 14.25 -3.92
C VAL A 133 25.96 13.15 -3.53
N ALA A 134 26.40 13.11 -2.26
CA ALA A 134 27.25 12.03 -1.77
C ALA A 134 26.57 10.65 -1.96
N ARG A 135 25.30 10.55 -1.58
CA ARG A 135 24.50 9.32 -1.76
C ARG A 135 24.43 8.89 -3.23
N VAL A 136 23.97 9.75 -4.13
CA VAL A 136 23.76 9.35 -5.54
C VAL A 136 25.06 9.12 -6.30
N ARG A 137 26.19 9.64 -5.80
CA ARG A 137 27.53 9.30 -6.32
C ARG A 137 27.90 7.85 -6.03
N GLU A 138 27.55 7.35 -4.84
CA GLU A 138 27.84 5.99 -4.40
C GLU A 138 26.82 4.98 -4.94
N SER A 139 25.54 5.32 -4.92
CA SER A 139 24.45 4.41 -5.28
C SER A 139 24.07 4.43 -6.77
N HIS A 140 24.56 5.41 -7.53
CA HIS A 140 24.16 5.69 -8.91
C HIS A 140 22.65 5.89 -9.11
N GLU A 141 21.92 6.18 -8.02
CA GLU A 141 20.51 6.53 -8.04
C GLU A 141 20.25 7.81 -8.86
N SER A 142 19.01 7.96 -9.32
CA SER A 142 18.56 9.17 -10.01
C SER A 142 17.74 10.06 -9.06
N LEU A 143 17.60 11.33 -9.41
CA LEU A 143 16.84 12.31 -8.63
C LEU A 143 15.63 12.82 -9.42
N LEU A 144 14.50 12.99 -8.75
CA LEU A 144 13.39 13.81 -9.25
C LEU A 144 13.29 15.06 -8.40
N ILE A 145 13.53 16.22 -9.02
CA ILE A 145 13.38 17.52 -8.36
C ILE A 145 11.95 17.99 -8.57
N VAL A 146 11.19 18.06 -7.48
CA VAL A 146 9.86 18.69 -7.50
C VAL A 146 10.00 20.13 -7.05
N ALA A 147 9.56 21.07 -7.89
CA ALA A 147 9.69 22.51 -7.65
C ALA A 147 8.40 23.27 -8.02
N ARG A 148 8.20 24.47 -7.47
CA ARG A 148 7.00 25.29 -7.74
C ARG A 148 6.92 25.80 -9.17
N ASN A 149 8.07 25.88 -9.86
CA ASN A 149 8.19 26.29 -11.25
C ASN A 149 9.53 25.81 -11.84
N ASP A 150 9.67 25.91 -13.16
CA ASP A 150 10.87 25.47 -13.90
C ASP A 150 12.15 26.22 -13.47
N ALA A 151 12.07 27.53 -13.23
CA ALA A 151 13.23 28.34 -12.83
C ALA A 151 13.79 27.91 -11.46
N GLU A 152 12.91 27.63 -10.49
CA GLU A 152 13.28 27.08 -9.18
C GLU A 152 13.90 25.68 -9.34
N GLY A 153 13.28 24.80 -10.13
CA GLY A 153 13.81 23.45 -10.37
C GLY A 153 15.21 23.47 -10.99
N ARG A 154 15.43 24.34 -11.99
CA ARG A 154 16.76 24.54 -12.60
C ARG A 154 17.77 25.11 -11.60
N TRP A 155 17.36 26.02 -10.74
CA TRP A 155 18.23 26.57 -9.70
C TRP A 155 18.66 25.48 -8.71
N VAL A 156 17.74 24.63 -8.22
CA VAL A 156 18.05 23.48 -7.36
C VAL A 156 19.01 22.51 -8.06
N TYR A 157 18.75 22.19 -9.32
CA TYR A 157 19.63 21.34 -10.13
C TYR A 157 21.05 21.92 -10.25
N GLN A 158 21.17 23.24 -10.46
CA GLN A 158 22.47 23.92 -10.50
C GLN A 158 23.20 23.79 -9.15
N GLN A 159 22.52 23.93 -8.02
CA GLN A 159 23.14 23.76 -6.71
C GLN A 159 23.64 22.32 -6.50
N LEU A 160 22.82 21.32 -6.82
CA LEU A 160 23.22 19.91 -6.79
C LEU A 160 24.47 19.66 -7.66
N ARG A 161 24.52 20.22 -8.87
CA ARG A 161 25.70 20.12 -9.76
C ARG A 161 26.96 20.74 -9.15
N ASN A 162 26.83 21.85 -8.42
CA ASN A 162 27.97 22.51 -7.77
C ASN A 162 28.61 21.60 -6.71
N TYR A 163 27.79 20.85 -5.95
CA TYR A 163 28.27 19.86 -4.99
C TYR A 163 28.82 18.57 -5.63
N ALA A 164 28.49 18.31 -6.90
CA ALA A 164 28.79 17.04 -7.57
C ALA A 164 30.25 16.90 -8.03
N GLU A 165 31.05 17.97 -8.02
CA GLU A 165 32.49 17.95 -8.36
C GLU A 165 32.82 17.17 -9.66
N GLY A 166 31.97 17.31 -10.68
CA GLY A 166 32.13 16.64 -11.98
C GLY A 166 31.36 15.32 -12.13
N TYR A 167 30.75 14.79 -11.07
CA TYR A 167 29.78 13.70 -11.17
C TYR A 167 28.52 14.14 -11.91
N ARG A 168 28.05 13.33 -12.87
CA ARG A 168 26.82 13.60 -13.62
C ARG A 168 25.61 13.09 -12.84
N ILE A 169 24.88 14.01 -12.22
CA ILE A 169 23.59 13.70 -11.60
C ILE A 169 22.57 13.36 -12.69
N ARG A 170 21.98 12.15 -12.59
CA ARG A 170 20.86 11.71 -13.42
C ARG A 170 19.56 12.12 -12.75
N GLY A 171 18.61 12.67 -13.50
CA GLY A 171 17.34 13.08 -12.92
C GLY A 171 16.49 14.00 -13.80
N ASP A 172 15.26 14.19 -13.36
CA ASP A 172 14.24 15.01 -14.01
C ASP A 172 13.73 16.12 -13.08
N ILE A 173 13.10 17.13 -13.67
CA ILE A 173 12.41 18.21 -12.95
C ILE A 173 10.91 18.10 -13.21
N LYS A 174 10.11 18.14 -12.15
CA LYS A 174 8.65 18.18 -12.20
C LYS A 174 8.11 19.38 -11.45
N VAL A 175 7.08 20.02 -12.01
CA VAL A 175 6.39 21.11 -11.31
C VAL A 175 5.39 20.55 -10.30
N GLY A 176 5.45 21.03 -9.06
CA GLY A 176 4.57 20.63 -7.97
C GLY A 176 4.50 21.67 -6.85
N PRO A 177 3.43 21.65 -6.03
CA PRO A 177 3.17 22.70 -5.04
C PRO A 177 4.10 22.64 -3.82
N GLN A 178 4.69 21.48 -3.53
CA GLN A 178 5.58 21.26 -2.40
C GLN A 178 6.98 20.91 -2.91
N PRO A 179 7.96 21.81 -2.79
CA PRO A 179 9.33 21.54 -3.19
C PRO A 179 9.99 20.43 -2.37
N HIS A 180 10.49 19.42 -3.05
CA HIS A 180 11.23 18.30 -2.47
C HIS A 180 12.05 17.61 -3.56
N ILE A 181 13.03 16.80 -3.14
CA ILE A 181 13.76 15.91 -4.04
C ILE A 181 13.35 14.48 -3.70
N VAL A 182 13.05 13.68 -4.71
CA VAL A 182 12.82 12.23 -4.55
C VAL A 182 14.04 11.49 -5.07
N VAL A 183 14.57 10.57 -4.29
CA VAL A 183 15.57 9.62 -4.76
C VAL A 183 14.87 8.47 -5.45
N LEU A 184 15.27 8.20 -6.69
CA LEU A 184 14.73 7.18 -7.56
C LEU A 184 15.79 6.13 -7.84
N PRO A 185 15.40 4.89 -8.22
CA PRO A 185 16.34 3.87 -8.65
C PRO A 185 17.29 4.35 -9.76
N PRO A 186 18.44 3.68 -9.94
CA PRO A 186 19.32 3.93 -11.08
C PRO A 186 18.54 3.81 -12.39
N ILE A 187 18.82 4.73 -13.31
CA ILE A 187 18.32 4.66 -14.69
C ILE A 187 19.38 3.89 -15.47
N ASP A 188 19.01 2.81 -16.15
CA ASP A 188 19.90 2.07 -17.05
C ASP A 188 20.37 2.95 -18.23
#